data_AF-A0A2V7V8D5-F1
#
_entry.id   AF-A0A2V7V8D5-F1
#
_cell.length_a   1.000
_cell.length_b   1.000
_cell.length_c   1.000
_cell.angle_alpha   90.00
_cell.angle_beta   90.00
_cell.angle_gamma   90.00
#
_symmetry.space_group_name_H-M   'P 1'
#
loop_
_entity.id
_entity.type
_entity.pdbx_description
1 polymer ?
#
loop_
_entity_poly.entity_id
_entity_poly.type
_entity_poly.pdbx_seq_one_letter_code
_entity_poly.pdbx_strand_id
1 'polypeptide(L)'
;VYVWNLWHFRHELLAGRSPLYTSALFAPTGRTDLTLHNYTVFANLLSLPLQPRLGLIATFNVLYLVLGVLNAYSMFLLARHLSGSVMAAWLAGVLFAFSPFLTARSTAHFSLVAAAPLPVFLLLLMKIEETPRV
;
A
#
# COMPACT_ATOMS: atom_id res chain seq x y z
N VAL A 1 -11.02 -10.37 -0.77
CA VAL A 1 -9.63 -10.88 -0.94
C VAL A 1 -8.64 -10.20 0.00
N TYR A 2 -8.47 -8.88 0.02
CA TYR A 2 -7.40 -8.24 0.81
C TYR A 2 -7.54 -8.34 2.33
N VAL A 3 -8.76 -8.31 2.87
CA VAL A 3 -8.98 -8.59 4.31
C VAL A 3 -8.47 -9.99 4.67
N TRP A 4 -8.71 -10.97 3.80
CA TRP A 4 -8.17 -12.31 3.95
C TRP A 4 -6.64 -12.33 3.81
N ASN A 5 -6.04 -11.55 2.89
CA ASN A 5 -4.58 -11.43 2.79
C ASN A 5 -3.96 -10.98 4.12
N LEU A 6 -4.53 -9.97 4.79
CA LEU A 6 -4.04 -9.50 6.09
C LEU A 6 -4.06 -10.63 7.13
N TRP A 7 -5.19 -11.33 7.22
CA TRP A 7 -5.36 -12.42 8.18
C TRP A 7 -4.42 -13.59 7.87
N HIS A 8 -4.42 -14.06 6.62
CA HIS A 8 -3.64 -15.21 6.16
C HIS A 8 -2.15 -14.95 6.33
N PHE A 9 -1.68 -13.76 5.96
CA PHE A 9 -0.28 -13.39 6.11
C PHE A 9 0.16 -13.43 7.57
N ARG A 10 -0.64 -12.84 8.47
CA ARG A 10 -0.37 -12.91 9.92
C ARG A 10 -0.41 -14.35 10.42
N HIS A 11 -1.40 -15.12 10.01
CA HIS A 11 -1.60 -16.49 10.47
C HIS A 11 -0.43 -17.42 10.10
N GLU A 12 0.03 -17.40 8.84
CA GLU A 12 1.15 -18.22 8.41
C GLU A 12 2.48 -17.74 9.00
N LEU A 13 2.71 -16.42 9.01
CA LEU A 13 3.96 -15.85 9.49
C LEU A 13 4.17 -16.15 10.98
N LEU A 14 3.13 -15.99 11.81
CA LEU A 14 3.21 -16.32 13.24
C LEU A 14 3.37 -17.81 13.52
N ALA A 15 3.00 -18.66 12.57
CA ALA A 15 3.20 -20.09 12.66
C ALA A 15 4.54 -20.57 12.05
N GLY A 16 5.44 -19.63 11.70
CA GLY A 16 6.75 -19.93 11.12
C GLY A 16 6.71 -20.49 9.71
N ARG A 17 5.58 -20.31 8.99
CA ARG A 17 5.38 -20.79 7.63
C ARG A 17 5.43 -19.64 6.63
N SER A 18 5.73 -19.96 5.38
CA SER A 18 5.68 -18.98 4.30
C SER A 18 4.24 -18.53 4.03
N PRO A 19 3.95 -17.21 4.08
CA PRO A 19 2.64 -16.65 3.70
C PRO A 19 2.27 -16.80 2.22
N LEU A 20 3.20 -17.28 1.39
CA LEU A 20 2.98 -17.51 -0.04
C LEU A 20 2.31 -18.87 -0.30
N TYR A 21 1.94 -19.61 0.74
CA TYR A 21 1.25 -20.89 0.61
C TYR A 21 0.12 -20.98 1.62
N THR A 22 -0.98 -21.64 1.24
CA THR A 22 -2.12 -21.84 2.13
C THR A 22 -2.67 -23.26 2.06
N SER A 23 -3.08 -23.78 3.21
CA SER A 23 -3.89 -25.02 3.31
C SER A 23 -5.38 -24.73 3.47
N ALA A 24 -5.76 -23.45 3.59
CA ALA A 24 -7.14 -23.04 3.83
C ALA A 24 -7.99 -22.98 2.54
N LEU A 25 -7.32 -22.93 1.38
CA LEU A 25 -7.96 -22.96 0.06
C LEU A 25 -7.62 -24.28 -0.63
N PHE A 26 -8.59 -24.85 -1.33
CA PHE A 26 -8.47 -26.11 -2.06
C PHE A 26 -7.86 -27.24 -1.19
N ALA A 27 -8.35 -27.39 0.05
CA ALA A 27 -7.79 -28.33 1.02
C ALA A 27 -7.55 -29.77 0.50
N PRO A 28 -8.41 -30.36 -0.37
CA PRO A 28 -8.16 -31.69 -0.92
C PRO A 28 -6.93 -31.80 -1.84
N THR A 29 -6.45 -30.69 -2.42
CA THR A 29 -5.33 -30.68 -3.37
C THR A 29 -3.98 -30.38 -2.71
N GLY A 30 -3.93 -30.31 -1.38
CA GLY A 30 -2.72 -29.97 -0.63
C GLY A 30 -2.52 -28.46 -0.45
N ARG A 31 -1.26 -28.02 -0.25
CA ARG A 31 -0.94 -26.60 -0.06
C ARG A 31 -1.00 -25.86 -1.40
N THR A 32 -1.90 -24.90 -1.48
CA THR A 32 -2.05 -24.02 -2.66
C THR A 32 -0.93 -22.98 -2.69
N ASP A 33 -0.33 -22.79 -3.86
CA ASP A 33 0.70 -21.79 -4.14
C ASP A 33 0.05 -20.41 -4.41
N LEU A 34 0.52 -19.38 -3.71
CA LEU A 34 0.09 -17.99 -3.81
C LEU A 34 1.20 -17.06 -4.29
N THR A 35 2.28 -17.56 -4.88
CA THR A 35 3.39 -16.75 -5.40
C THR A 35 2.95 -15.75 -6.47
N LEU A 36 1.97 -16.11 -7.29
CA LEU A 36 1.35 -15.24 -8.29
C LEU A 36 0.06 -14.54 -7.81
N HIS A 37 -0.27 -14.70 -6.53
CA HIS A 37 -1.40 -13.99 -5.92
C HIS A 37 -1.08 -12.51 -5.76
N ASN A 38 -2.09 -11.65 -5.88
CA ASN A 38 -1.93 -10.21 -5.72
C ASN A 38 -1.73 -9.82 -4.24
N TYR A 39 -0.51 -10.05 -3.77
CA TYR A 39 -0.12 -9.96 -2.38
C TYR A 39 0.35 -8.55 -2.01
N THR A 40 -0.34 -7.90 -1.07
CA THR A 40 0.01 -6.56 -0.58
C THR A 40 0.97 -6.62 0.61
N VAL A 41 2.17 -7.14 0.40
CA VAL A 41 3.15 -7.47 1.46
C VAL A 41 3.40 -6.30 2.42
N PHE A 42 3.58 -5.08 1.90
CA PHE A 42 3.78 -3.89 2.73
C PHE A 42 2.62 -3.65 3.70
N ALA A 43 1.37 -3.66 3.20
CA ALA A 43 0.19 -3.51 4.04
C ALA A 43 0.03 -4.68 5.02
N ASN A 44 0.38 -5.90 4.61
CA ASN A 44 0.31 -7.07 5.48
C ASN A 44 1.28 -6.96 6.65
N LEU A 45 2.51 -6.52 6.42
CA LEU A 45 3.50 -6.29 7.46
C LEU A 45 3.03 -5.20 8.44
N LEU A 46 2.51 -4.08 7.94
CA LEU A 46 1.94 -3.03 8.78
C LEU A 46 0.72 -3.52 9.60
N SER A 47 -0.02 -4.49 9.09
CA SER A 47 -1.18 -5.04 9.79
C SER A 47 -0.82 -5.91 11.02
N LEU A 48 0.37 -6.52 11.05
CA LEU A 48 0.77 -7.49 12.08
C LEU A 48 0.58 -6.97 13.52
N PRO A 49 1.09 -5.78 13.90
CA PRO A 49 0.90 -5.25 15.24
C PRO A 49 -0.50 -4.67 15.48
N LEU A 50 -1.25 -4.35 14.42
CA LEU A 50 -2.56 -3.69 14.53
C LEU A 50 -3.69 -4.69 14.74
N GLN A 51 -3.63 -5.85 14.09
CA GLN A 51 -4.68 -6.88 14.13
C GLN A 51 -5.07 -7.31 15.56
N PRO A 52 -4.15 -7.56 16.52
CA PRO A 52 -4.52 -7.94 17.88
C PRO A 52 -5.21 -6.82 18.69
N ARG A 53 -4.97 -5.55 18.32
CA ARG A 53 -5.47 -4.39 19.07
C ARG A 53 -6.81 -3.88 18.53
N LEU A 54 -6.94 -3.86 17.20
CA LEU A 54 -8.08 -3.26 16.51
C LEU A 54 -9.02 -4.33 15.92
N GLY A 55 -8.55 -5.57 15.82
CA GLY A 55 -9.21 -6.60 15.02
C GLY A 55 -8.92 -6.45 13.52
N LEU A 56 -9.29 -7.46 12.76
CA LEU A 56 -8.94 -7.57 11.34
C LEU A 56 -9.58 -6.47 10.47
N ILE A 57 -10.88 -6.23 10.65
CA ILE A 57 -11.65 -5.29 9.82
C ILE A 57 -11.23 -3.84 10.09
N ALA A 58 -11.11 -3.44 11.36
CA ALA A 58 -10.68 -2.10 11.69
C ALA A 58 -9.23 -1.85 11.24
N THR A 59 -8.35 -2.85 11.37
CA THR A 59 -6.98 -2.77 10.85
C THR A 59 -6.98 -2.50 9.33
N PHE A 60 -7.81 -3.21 8.57
CA PHE A 60 -7.91 -2.99 7.12
C PHE A 60 -8.33 -1.55 6.78
N ASN A 61 -9.37 -1.03 7.45
CA ASN A 61 -9.84 0.34 7.22
C ASN A 61 -8.80 1.39 7.63
N VAL A 62 -8.09 1.18 8.74
CA VAL A 62 -6.99 2.07 9.16
C VAL A 62 -5.89 2.08 8.11
N LEU A 63 -5.46 0.91 7.61
CA LEU A 63 -4.44 0.84 6.57
C LEU A 63 -4.89 1.49 5.26
N TYR A 64 -6.17 1.36 4.90
CA TYR A 64 -6.72 2.07 3.75
C TYR A 64 -6.54 3.60 3.88
N LEU A 65 -6.90 4.16 5.03
CA LEU A 65 -6.73 5.59 5.30
C LEU A 65 -5.26 6.00 5.31
N VAL A 66 -4.39 5.21 5.92
CA VAL A 66 -2.94 5.45 5.94
C VAL A 66 -2.38 5.48 4.52
N LEU A 67 -2.75 4.54 3.66
CA LEU A 67 -2.32 4.55 2.26
C LEU A 67 -2.81 5.79 1.51
N GLY A 68 -4.04 6.22 1.75
CA GLY A 68 -4.56 7.48 1.19
C GLY A 68 -3.74 8.70 1.63
N VAL A 69 -3.40 8.79 2.92
CA VAL A 69 -2.53 9.86 3.44
C VAL A 69 -1.13 9.80 2.84
N LEU A 70 -0.55 8.60 2.72
CA LEU A 70 0.77 8.43 2.09
C LEU A 70 0.76 8.85 0.62
N ASN A 71 -0.30 8.55 -0.14
CA ASN A 71 -0.45 9.00 -1.51
C ASN A 71 -0.52 10.53 -1.60
N ALA A 72 -1.33 11.16 -0.74
CA ALA A 72 -1.47 12.61 -0.73
C ALA A 72 -0.14 13.28 -0.35
N TYR A 73 0.53 12.76 0.66
CA TYR A 73 1.78 13.30 1.17
C TYR A 73 2.92 13.14 0.16
N SER A 74 3.04 11.99 -0.51
CA SER A 74 4.09 11.83 -1.52
C SER A 74 3.90 12.76 -2.71
N MET A 75 2.66 12.94 -3.18
CA MET A 75 2.37 13.89 -4.24
C MET A 75 2.57 15.34 -3.78
N PHE A 76 2.22 15.68 -2.54
CA PHE A 76 2.54 16.98 -1.95
C PHE A 76 4.04 17.26 -2.04
N LEU A 77 4.90 16.31 -1.65
CA LEU A 77 6.35 16.50 -1.71
C LEU A 77 6.84 16.74 -3.14
N LEU A 78 6.34 15.97 -4.11
CA LEU A 78 6.69 16.14 -5.52
C LEU A 78 6.24 17.51 -6.05
N ALA A 79 4.98 17.89 -5.81
CA ALA A 79 4.44 19.17 -6.28
C ALA A 79 5.11 20.37 -5.58
N ARG A 80 5.51 20.20 -4.31
CA ARG A 80 6.27 21.21 -3.57
C ARG A 80 7.65 21.44 -4.18
N HIS A 81 8.31 20.36 -4.61
CA HIS A 81 9.59 20.40 -5.32
C HIS A 81 9.46 21.13 -6.65
N LEU A 82 8.41 20.84 -7.43
CA LEU A 82 8.22 21.42 -8.77
C LEU A 82 7.73 22.87 -8.78
N SER A 83 6.81 23.24 -7.87
CA SER A 83 6.13 24.54 -7.93
C SER A 83 6.65 25.58 -6.93
N GLY A 84 7.37 25.15 -5.89
CA GLY A 84 7.74 26.01 -4.76
C GLY A 84 6.55 26.54 -3.92
N SER A 85 5.29 26.24 -4.28
CA SER A 85 4.08 26.75 -3.63
C SER A 85 3.46 25.70 -2.69
N VAL A 86 3.17 26.09 -1.44
CA VAL A 86 2.57 25.17 -0.45
C VAL A 86 1.14 24.84 -0.85
N MET A 87 0.39 25.86 -1.28
CA MET A 87 -1.01 25.70 -1.63
C MET A 87 -1.20 24.82 -2.87
N ALA A 88 -0.40 25.05 -3.92
CA ALA A 88 -0.43 24.21 -5.12
C ALA A 88 -0.06 22.76 -4.79
N ALA A 89 0.97 22.56 -3.95
CA ALA A 89 1.38 21.23 -3.50
C ALA A 89 0.29 20.52 -2.69
N TRP A 90 -0.38 21.24 -1.78
CA TRP A 90 -1.46 20.70 -0.97
C TRP A 90 -2.64 20.25 -1.83
N LEU A 91 -3.06 21.11 -2.77
CA LEU A 91 -4.11 20.76 -3.74
C LEU A 91 -3.72 19.56 -4.61
N ALA A 92 -2.48 19.51 -5.10
CA ALA A 92 -1.99 18.37 -5.88
C ALA A 92 -2.04 17.05 -5.08
N GLY A 93 -1.65 17.10 -3.79
CA GLY A 93 -1.74 15.96 -2.88
C GLY A 93 -3.17 15.42 -2.74
N VAL A 94 -4.12 16.31 -2.46
CA VAL A 94 -5.54 15.96 -2.34
C VAL A 94 -6.10 15.40 -3.66
N LEU A 95 -5.87 16.10 -4.78
CA LEU A 95 -6.37 15.68 -6.08
C LEU A 95 -5.81 14.32 -6.52
N PHE A 96 -4.55 14.02 -6.20
CA PHE A 96 -3.95 12.73 -6.50
C PHE A 96 -4.58 11.61 -5.67
N ALA A 97 -4.62 11.77 -4.34
CA ALA A 97 -5.13 10.74 -3.43
C ALA A 97 -6.62 10.43 -3.65
N PHE A 98 -7.41 11.44 -4.01
CA PHE A 98 -8.84 11.31 -4.31
C PHE A 98 -9.15 11.30 -5.81
N SER A 99 -8.15 11.02 -6.65
CA SER A 99 -8.35 10.95 -8.10
C SER A 99 -9.40 9.87 -8.46
N PRO A 100 -10.14 10.04 -9.57
CA PRO A 100 -11.12 9.05 -10.01
C PRO A 100 -10.53 7.65 -10.16
N PHE A 101 -9.27 7.55 -10.60
CA PHE A 101 -8.58 6.27 -10.76
C PHE A 101 -8.39 5.54 -9.42
N LEU A 102 -7.79 6.19 -8.43
CA LEU A 102 -7.55 5.56 -7.12
C LEU A 102 -8.86 5.26 -6.40
N THR A 103 -9.81 6.19 -6.46
CA THR A 103 -11.12 6.02 -5.82
C THR A 103 -11.91 4.88 -6.45
N ALA A 104 -11.99 4.79 -7.78
CA ALA A 104 -12.71 3.72 -8.46
C ALA A 104 -12.07 2.34 -8.24
N ARG A 105 -10.75 2.28 -8.10
CA ARG A 105 -10.02 1.01 -7.89
C ARG A 105 -9.93 0.59 -6.44
N SER A 106 -10.19 1.48 -5.49
CA SER A 106 -10.12 1.19 -4.05
C SER A 106 -11.00 0.03 -3.58
N THR A 107 -12.15 -0.17 -4.22
CA THR A 107 -13.17 -1.14 -3.82
C THR A 107 -12.80 -2.58 -4.17
N ALA A 108 -12.11 -2.80 -5.28
CA ALA A 108 -11.80 -4.13 -5.82
C ALA A 108 -10.29 -4.42 -5.95
N HIS A 109 -9.46 -3.38 -6.07
CA HIS A 109 -8.03 -3.48 -6.32
C HIS A 109 -7.24 -2.66 -5.29
N PHE A 110 -7.38 -3.03 -4.02
CA PHE A 110 -6.68 -2.39 -2.91
C PHE A 110 -5.15 -2.31 -3.13
N SER A 111 -4.54 -3.25 -3.85
CA SER A 111 -3.11 -3.17 -4.19
C SER A 111 -2.76 -1.91 -5.00
N LEU A 112 -3.67 -1.41 -5.84
CA LEU A 112 -3.48 -0.19 -6.64
C LEU A 112 -3.64 1.10 -5.83
N VAL A 113 -4.23 1.01 -4.63
CA VAL A 113 -4.35 2.16 -3.72
C VAL A 113 -2.99 2.53 -3.14
N ALA A 114 -2.02 1.62 -3.09
CA ALA A 114 -0.66 1.91 -2.66
C ALA A 114 0.16 2.62 -3.77
N ALA A 115 -0.28 3.82 -4.17
CA ALA A 115 0.29 4.59 -5.26
C ALA A 115 1.41 5.57 -4.83
N ALA A 116 1.63 5.72 -3.52
CA ALA A 116 2.64 6.59 -2.94
C ALA A 116 4.06 6.40 -3.52
N PRO A 117 4.50 5.19 -3.92
CA PRO A 117 5.79 5.01 -4.57
C PRO A 117 5.94 5.78 -5.89
N LEU A 118 4.86 6.08 -6.62
CA LEU A 118 4.96 6.77 -7.93
C LEU A 118 5.48 8.21 -7.77
N PRO A 119 4.87 9.09 -6.93
CA PRO A 119 5.44 10.42 -6.74
C PRO A 119 6.80 10.41 -6.04
N VAL A 120 7.02 9.48 -5.09
CA VAL A 120 8.33 9.35 -4.42
C VAL A 120 9.42 9.00 -5.42
N PHE A 121 9.18 8.03 -6.31
CA PHE A 121 10.15 7.64 -7.34
C PHE A 121 10.52 8.81 -8.25
N LEU A 122 9.52 9.55 -8.75
CA LEU A 122 9.76 10.73 -9.59
C LEU A 122 10.54 11.81 -8.86
N LEU A 123 10.18 12.09 -7.60
CA LEU A 123 10.89 13.07 -6.79
C LEU A 123 12.36 12.70 -6.57
N LEU A 124 12.62 11.43 -6.26
CA LEU A 124 13.99 10.95 -6.06
C LEU A 124 14.79 10.98 -7.35
N LEU A 125 14.18 10.62 -8.48
CA LEU A 125 14.80 10.69 -9.80
C LEU A 125 15.23 12.12 -10.14
N MET A 126 14.33 13.09 -9.99
CA MET A 126 14.62 14.51 -10.23
C MET A 126 15.75 15.02 -9.33
N LYS A 127 15.72 14.68 -8.03
CA LYS A 127 16.79 15.08 -7.10
C LYS A 127 18.15 14.50 -7.49
N ILE A 128 18.20 13.28 -8.00
CA ILE A 128 19.44 12.67 -8.47
C ILE A 128 19.99 13.42 -9.69
N GLU A 129 19.14 13.85 -10.62
CA GLU A 129 19.54 14.62 -11.80
C GLU A 129 20.02 16.03 -11.45
N GLU A 130 19.41 16.66 -10.44
CA GLU A 130 19.79 18.00 -9.94
C GLU A 130 21.08 17.98 -9.12
N THR A 131 21.44 16.83 -8.54
CA THR A 131 22.65 16.70 -7.73
C THR A 131 23.88 16.59 -8.64
N PRO A 132 24.86 17.51 -8.55
CA PRO A 132 26.08 17.41 -9.34
C PRO A 132 26.78 16.08 -9.06
N ARG A 133 27.10 15.31 -10.10
CA ARG A 133 27.97 14.14 -9.97
C ARG A 133 29.38 14.65 -9.63
N VAL A 134 29.82 14.40 -8.40
CA VAL A 134 31.20 14.63 -7.95
C VAL A 134 32.12 13.61 -8.60
#